data_AF-A0A0K0DAI8-F1
#
_entry.id   AF-A0A0K0DAI8-F1
#
_cell.length_a   1.000
_cell.length_b   1.000
_cell.length_c   1.000
_cell.angle_alpha   90.00
_cell.angle_beta   90.00
_cell.angle_gamma   90.00
#
_symmetry.space_group_name_H-M   'P 1'
#
loop_
_entity.id
_entity.type
_entity.pdbx_description
1 polymer ?
#
loop_
_entity_poly.entity_id
_entity_poly.type
_entity_poly.pdbx_seq_one_letter_code
_entity_poly.pdbx_strand_id
1 'polypeptide(L)'
;MSGISEVFCIDATRVVLTWPPGFCDYINANWISGVDKAKKFICTQGPVEKTVDDFWRMIWQEKCRSIIMLCNITECGKSKCEQYWPLTAQHTVEHFHWTDWPDRGVPRTTTLAIFRILRRVNRLTPCVVHCSAGIGRTGTVVGIDMVYRRLERGEKDVSEYMIKKYLAYLVTELREMRHGAVQMDCQYVYMHRILLVVAENLKVHSILTRFLRL
;
A
#
# COMPACT_ATOMS: atom_id res chain seq x y z
N MET A 1 -7.87 -13.77 21.01
CA MET A 1 -6.45 -13.48 20.66
C MET A 1 -6.43 -12.96 19.24
N SER A 2 -6.11 -11.68 19.04
CA SER A 2 -6.05 -11.04 17.72
C SER A 2 -5.01 -11.75 16.83
N GLY A 3 -5.42 -12.25 15.67
CA GLY A 3 -4.57 -13.02 14.75
C GLY A 3 -3.61 -12.19 13.91
N ILE A 4 -3.24 -10.99 14.37
CA ILE A 4 -2.34 -10.08 13.66
C ILE A 4 -0.90 -10.43 14.05
N SER A 5 -0.11 -10.83 13.07
CA SER A 5 1.33 -11.10 13.26
C SER A 5 2.05 -9.82 13.68
N GLU A 6 2.91 -9.90 14.69
CA GLU A 6 3.81 -8.79 15.01
C GLU A 6 4.74 -8.51 13.83
N VAL A 7 4.69 -7.28 13.34
CA VAL A 7 5.53 -6.80 12.24
C VAL A 7 6.53 -5.79 12.79
N PHE A 8 7.80 -6.01 12.48
CA PHE A 8 8.87 -5.06 12.81
C PHE A 8 8.60 -3.68 12.19
N CYS A 9 8.66 -2.62 13.01
CA CYS A 9 8.54 -1.23 12.57
C CYS A 9 9.94 -0.62 12.48
N ILE A 10 10.32 -0.14 11.29
CA ILE A 10 11.66 0.41 11.06
C ILE A 10 11.74 1.82 11.64
N ASP A 11 12.61 2.05 12.63
CA ASP A 11 12.72 3.36 13.30
C ASP A 11 13.07 4.51 12.34
N ALA A 12 13.95 4.28 11.38
CA ALA A 12 14.41 5.31 10.45
C ALA A 12 13.28 5.92 9.59
N THR A 13 12.19 5.18 9.38
CA THR A 13 11.07 5.59 8.53
C THR A 13 9.73 5.59 9.28
N ARG A 14 9.71 5.30 10.59
CA ARG A 14 8.45 5.22 11.33
C ARG A 14 7.74 6.56 11.39
N VAL A 15 6.42 6.52 11.48
CA VAL A 15 5.64 7.70 11.85
C VAL A 15 5.79 7.91 13.36
N VAL A 16 6.09 9.14 13.76
CA VAL A 16 6.26 9.53 15.16
C VAL A 16 5.07 10.38 15.57
N LEU A 17 4.31 9.92 16.57
CA LEU A 17 3.19 10.67 17.11
C LEU A 17 3.71 11.72 18.10
N THR A 18 3.37 12.98 17.86
CA THR A 18 3.87 14.12 18.65
C THR A 18 2.75 14.86 19.38
N TRP A 19 1.50 14.68 18.94
CA TRP A 19 0.32 15.23 19.57
C TRP A 19 -0.59 14.11 20.10
N PRO A 20 -1.29 14.29 21.24
CA PRO A 20 -1.00 15.33 22.23
C PRO A 20 0.35 15.08 22.90
N PRO A 21 1.06 16.13 23.38
CA PRO A 21 2.33 15.96 24.08
C PRO A 21 2.19 15.06 25.32
N GLY A 22 3.21 14.28 25.62
CA GLY A 22 3.24 13.40 26.81
C GLY A 22 2.60 12.04 26.63
N PHE A 23 2.05 11.74 25.45
CA PHE A 23 1.53 10.41 25.10
C PHE A 23 2.61 9.58 24.40
N CYS A 24 2.37 8.26 24.31
CA CYS A 24 3.21 7.34 23.54
C CYS A 24 3.44 7.88 22.11
N ASP A 25 4.67 7.86 21.61
CA ASP A 25 5.01 8.34 20.27
C ASP A 25 4.92 7.25 19.20
N TYR A 26 4.71 6.00 19.64
CA TYR A 26 4.78 4.82 18.80
C TYR A 26 3.43 4.52 18.13
N ILE A 27 3.51 4.29 16.82
CA ILE A 27 2.50 3.58 16.04
C ILE A 27 3.24 2.67 15.05
N ASN A 28 2.70 1.49 14.80
CA ASN A 28 3.28 0.56 13.82
C ASN A 28 2.94 1.02 12.39
N ALA A 29 3.61 2.08 11.96
CA ALA A 29 3.43 2.71 10.66
C ALA A 29 4.76 3.25 10.13
N ASN A 30 5.02 3.09 8.85
CA ASN A 30 6.20 3.65 8.19
C ASN A 30 5.80 4.54 7.01
N TRP A 31 6.55 5.61 6.83
CA TRP A 31 6.53 6.42 5.63
C TRP A 31 7.10 5.64 4.45
N ILE A 32 6.39 5.68 3.33
CA ILE A 32 6.90 5.25 2.03
C ILE A 32 6.99 6.47 1.12
N SER A 33 8.21 6.74 0.66
CA SER A 33 8.47 7.79 -0.31
C SER A 33 8.11 7.31 -1.71
N GLY A 34 7.39 8.13 -2.47
CA GLY A 34 7.09 7.84 -3.87
C GLY A 34 8.29 8.08 -4.80
N VAL A 35 8.09 7.88 -6.11
CA VAL A 35 9.12 8.09 -7.16
C VAL A 35 9.68 9.53 -7.18
N ASP A 36 8.90 10.54 -6.80
CA ASP A 36 9.36 11.92 -6.62
C ASP A 36 9.94 12.23 -5.24
N LYS A 37 10.19 11.20 -4.42
CA LYS A 37 10.64 11.35 -3.03
C LYS A 37 9.69 12.17 -2.14
N ALA A 38 8.49 12.47 -2.63
CA ALA A 38 7.44 13.05 -1.80
C ALA A 38 6.91 11.97 -0.84
N LYS A 39 6.77 12.32 0.45
CA LYS A 39 6.12 11.50 1.47
C LYS A 39 4.64 11.34 1.12
N LYS A 40 4.31 10.22 0.48
CA LYS A 40 3.01 10.02 -0.16
C LYS A 40 2.15 8.99 0.53
N PHE A 41 2.77 7.96 1.09
CA PHE A 41 2.04 6.90 1.74
C PHE A 41 2.53 6.69 3.17
N ILE A 42 1.58 6.37 4.03
CA ILE A 42 1.84 5.76 5.33
C ILE A 42 1.34 4.32 5.26
N CYS A 43 2.26 3.37 5.34
CA CYS A 43 1.93 1.95 5.41
C CYS A 43 1.86 1.53 6.87
N THR A 44 0.71 1.00 7.30
CA THR A 44 0.47 0.65 8.70
C THR A 44 -0.31 -0.65 8.84
N GLN A 45 -0.24 -1.26 10.02
CA GLN A 45 -1.13 -2.37 10.38
C GLN A 45 -2.60 -1.90 10.43
N GLY A 46 -3.52 -2.84 10.28
CA GLY A 46 -4.91 -2.61 10.62
C GLY A 46 -5.03 -2.24 12.10
N PRO A 47 -5.79 -1.19 12.46
CA PRO A 47 -5.96 -0.82 13.86
C PRO A 47 -6.49 -2.00 14.68
N VAL A 48 -5.93 -2.18 15.86
CA VAL A 48 -6.49 -3.04 16.91
C VAL A 48 -7.15 -2.18 17.98
N GLU A 49 -7.94 -2.77 18.87
CA GLU A 49 -8.71 -2.05 19.90
C GLU A 49 -7.88 -0.98 20.61
N LYS A 50 -6.65 -1.32 20.99
CA LYS A 50 -5.73 -0.42 21.72
C LYS A 50 -5.08 0.67 20.87
N THR A 51 -5.15 0.59 19.55
CA THR A 51 -4.45 1.50 18.63
C THR A 51 -5.39 2.26 17.70
N VAL A 52 -6.71 2.18 17.90
CA VAL A 52 -7.70 2.96 17.11
C VAL A 52 -7.47 4.45 17.28
N ASP A 53 -7.27 4.91 18.52
CA ASP A 53 -7.04 6.32 18.81
C ASP A 53 -5.70 6.81 18.21
N ASP A 54 -4.64 6.00 18.34
CA ASP A 54 -3.33 6.30 17.73
C ASP A 54 -3.40 6.38 16.21
N PHE A 55 -4.21 5.52 15.58
CA PHE A 55 -4.43 5.54 14.14
C PHE A 55 -5.10 6.84 13.68
N TRP A 56 -6.12 7.32 14.39
CA TRP A 56 -6.76 8.60 14.08
C TRP A 56 -5.88 9.79 14.41
N ARG A 57 -5.11 9.72 15.50
CA ARG A 57 -4.11 10.71 15.89
C ARG A 57 -3.05 10.89 14.81
N MET A 58 -2.57 9.78 14.24
CA MET A 58 -1.69 9.78 13.07
C MET A 58 -2.33 10.46 11.86
N ILE A 59 -3.54 10.07 11.48
CA ILE A 59 -4.27 10.64 10.34
C ILE A 59 -4.46 12.16 10.49
N TRP A 60 -4.86 12.59 11.68
CA TRP A 60 -5.07 14.00 11.99
C TRP A 60 -3.77 14.80 11.93
N GLN A 61 -2.74 14.35 12.65
CA GLN A 61 -1.43 15.01 12.72
C GLN A 61 -0.80 15.15 11.33
N GLU A 62 -0.79 14.07 10.55
CA GLU A 62 -0.18 14.02 9.23
C GLU A 62 -1.09 14.58 8.12
N LYS A 63 -2.27 15.10 8.49
CA LYS A 63 -3.25 15.71 7.59
C LYS A 63 -3.62 14.77 6.43
N CYS A 64 -3.74 13.48 6.73
CA CYS A 64 -4.12 12.47 5.75
C CYS A 64 -5.56 12.73 5.29
N ARG A 65 -5.78 12.73 3.97
CA ARG A 65 -7.12 12.95 3.38
C ARG A 65 -7.81 11.66 2.96
N SER A 66 -7.04 10.61 2.73
CA SER A 66 -7.56 9.34 2.22
C SER A 66 -6.96 8.15 2.96
N ILE A 67 -7.77 7.11 3.12
CA ILE A 67 -7.40 5.80 3.67
C ILE A 67 -7.73 4.74 2.63
N ILE A 68 -6.79 3.86 2.33
CA ILE A 68 -7.01 2.65 1.53
C ILE A 68 -6.97 1.45 2.49
N MET A 69 -8.12 0.82 2.69
CA MET A 69 -8.30 -0.38 3.50
C MET A 69 -8.37 -1.60 2.59
N LEU A 70 -7.41 -2.51 2.74
CA LEU A 70 -7.22 -3.65 1.83
C LEU A 70 -7.62 -4.99 2.45
N CYS A 71 -8.32 -5.01 3.58
CA CYS A 71 -8.86 -6.22 4.21
C CYS A 71 -10.21 -5.96 4.84
N ASN A 72 -11.04 -6.99 4.95
CA ASN A 72 -12.25 -6.91 5.77
C ASN A 72 -11.89 -6.95 7.26
N ILE A 73 -12.81 -6.55 8.15
CA ILE A 73 -12.66 -6.65 9.61
C ILE A 73 -12.39 -8.11 10.02
N THR A 74 -13.14 -9.04 9.42
CA THR A 74 -12.98 -10.48 9.62
C THR A 74 -12.82 -11.18 8.27
N GLU A 75 -11.85 -12.06 8.16
CA GLU A 75 -11.64 -12.92 7.00
C GLU A 75 -11.38 -14.35 7.47
N CYS A 76 -12.03 -15.33 6.85
CA CYS A 76 -11.89 -16.75 7.22
C CYS A 76 -12.08 -17.02 8.73
N GLY A 77 -13.02 -16.31 9.38
CA GLY A 77 -13.29 -16.42 10.81
C GLY A 77 -12.23 -15.80 11.74
N LYS A 78 -11.24 -15.07 11.19
CA LYS A 78 -10.17 -14.42 11.96
C LYS A 78 -10.30 -12.91 11.88
N SER A 79 -10.21 -12.23 13.02
CA SER A 79 -10.10 -10.77 13.07
C SER A 79 -8.81 -10.33 12.38
N LYS A 80 -8.94 -9.36 11.48
CA LYS A 80 -7.85 -8.78 10.67
C LYS A 80 -7.57 -7.33 11.03
N CYS A 81 -8.59 -6.58 11.42
CA CYS A 81 -8.52 -5.21 11.93
C CYS A 81 -9.84 -4.89 12.65
N GLU A 82 -9.82 -3.90 13.54
CA GLU A 82 -11.03 -3.37 14.16
C GLU A 82 -11.76 -2.40 13.24
N GLN A 83 -13.06 -2.24 13.49
CA GLN A 83 -13.81 -1.12 12.91
C GLN A 83 -13.35 0.17 13.60
N TYR A 84 -12.61 1.00 12.87
CA TYR A 84 -12.10 2.27 13.40
C TYR A 84 -12.90 3.49 12.93
N TRP A 85 -13.79 3.36 11.94
CA TRP A 85 -14.60 4.49 11.47
C TRP A 85 -15.87 4.66 12.32
N PRO A 86 -16.25 5.91 12.63
CA PRO A 86 -17.46 6.18 13.40
C PRO A 86 -18.71 5.86 12.57
N LEU A 87 -19.75 5.33 13.22
CA LEU A 87 -21.08 5.16 12.61
C LEU A 87 -21.83 6.51 12.46
N THR A 88 -21.41 7.52 13.22
CA THR A 88 -21.96 8.87 13.22
C THR A 88 -20.81 9.87 13.09
N ALA A 89 -20.69 10.54 11.94
CA ALA A 89 -19.48 11.31 11.60
C ALA A 89 -19.58 12.82 11.95
N GLN A 90 -18.50 13.39 12.48
CA GLN A 90 -18.29 14.86 12.61
C GLN A 90 -17.19 15.40 11.67
N HIS A 91 -16.35 14.54 11.11
CA HIS A 91 -15.27 14.90 10.19
C HIS A 91 -15.22 13.95 8.98
N THR A 92 -14.74 14.44 7.83
CA THR A 92 -14.71 13.70 6.57
C THR A 92 -13.29 13.30 6.17
N VAL A 93 -13.03 12.00 6.08
CA VAL A 93 -11.84 11.40 5.45
C VAL A 93 -12.33 10.44 4.35
N GLU A 94 -11.69 10.46 3.19
CA GLU A 94 -12.06 9.54 2.11
C GLU A 94 -11.60 8.12 2.45
N HIS A 95 -12.55 7.21 2.64
CA HIS A 95 -12.24 5.82 2.97
C HIS A 95 -12.52 4.91 1.77
N PHE A 96 -11.47 4.32 1.22
CA PHE A 96 -11.53 3.38 0.10
C PHE A 96 -11.32 1.97 0.62
N HIS A 97 -12.41 1.21 0.80
CA HIS A 97 -12.36 -0.19 1.20
C HIS A 97 -12.38 -1.11 -0.03
N TRP A 98 -11.30 -1.86 -0.22
CA TRP A 98 -11.23 -2.93 -1.21
C TRP A 98 -11.62 -4.27 -0.57
N THR A 99 -12.90 -4.65 -0.73
CA THR A 99 -13.54 -5.77 -0.01
C THR A 99 -13.30 -7.16 -0.59
N ASP A 100 -12.93 -7.28 -1.87
CA ASP A 100 -12.81 -8.55 -2.60
C ASP A 100 -11.36 -9.04 -2.81
N TRP A 101 -10.36 -8.43 -2.14
CA TRP A 101 -9.01 -9.00 -2.10
C TRP A 101 -8.99 -10.24 -1.18
N PRO A 102 -8.64 -11.43 -1.67
CA PRO A 102 -8.72 -12.67 -0.89
C PRO A 102 -7.72 -12.73 0.28
N ASP A 103 -8.11 -13.41 1.38
CA ASP A 103 -7.24 -13.70 2.55
C ASP A 103 -5.89 -14.30 2.13
N ARG A 104 -5.97 -15.36 1.33
CA ARG A 104 -4.81 -16.05 0.77
C ARG A 104 -4.75 -15.82 -0.73
N GLY A 105 -3.67 -15.20 -1.18
CA GLY A 105 -3.40 -14.98 -2.60
C GLY A 105 -3.64 -13.55 -3.06
N VAL A 106 -4.09 -13.43 -4.30
CA VAL A 106 -4.23 -12.16 -5.03
C VAL A 106 -5.53 -12.18 -5.83
N PRO A 107 -6.07 -11.01 -6.23
CA PRO A 107 -7.22 -10.95 -7.13
C PRO A 107 -6.98 -11.77 -8.40
N ARG A 108 -7.96 -12.60 -8.79
CA ARG A 108 -7.83 -13.52 -9.94
C ARG A 108 -7.64 -12.76 -11.26
N THR A 109 -8.42 -11.69 -11.43
CA THR A 109 -8.29 -10.75 -12.54
C THR A 109 -7.22 -9.70 -12.23
N THR A 110 -6.60 -9.15 -13.27
CA THR A 110 -5.76 -7.95 -13.17
C THR A 110 -6.67 -6.74 -12.90
N THR A 111 -7.24 -6.70 -11.69
CA THR A 111 -8.40 -5.87 -11.35
C THR A 111 -8.08 -4.38 -11.51
N LEU A 112 -8.83 -3.68 -12.37
CA LEU A 112 -8.77 -2.22 -12.50
C LEU A 112 -9.18 -1.46 -11.23
N ALA A 113 -9.70 -2.16 -10.21
CA ALA A 113 -10.09 -1.59 -8.92
C ALA A 113 -8.95 -0.79 -8.29
N ILE A 114 -7.71 -1.29 -8.36
CA ILE A 114 -6.56 -0.54 -7.84
C ILE A 114 -6.40 0.81 -8.54
N PHE A 115 -6.49 0.84 -9.86
CA PHE A 115 -6.39 2.08 -10.63
C PHE A 115 -7.58 2.99 -10.41
N ARG A 116 -8.79 2.45 -10.17
CA ARG A 116 -9.97 3.25 -9.80
C ARG A 116 -9.78 3.95 -8.45
N ILE A 117 -9.20 3.25 -7.46
CA ILE A 117 -8.89 3.82 -6.15
C ILE A 117 -7.77 4.86 -6.29
N LEU A 118 -6.63 4.50 -6.88
CA LEU A 118 -5.46 5.38 -7.00
C LEU A 118 -5.72 6.64 -7.85
N ARG A 119 -6.70 6.62 -8.75
CA ARG A 119 -7.15 7.82 -9.50
C ARG A 119 -7.98 8.78 -8.66
N ARG A 120 -8.65 8.30 -7.60
CA ARG A 120 -9.48 9.13 -6.72
C ARG A 120 -8.71 9.72 -5.55
N VAL A 121 -7.66 9.02 -5.09
CA VAL A 121 -6.82 9.50 -3.99
C VAL A 121 -6.16 10.83 -4.35
N ASN A 122 -6.33 11.84 -3.49
CA ASN A 122 -5.65 13.12 -3.63
C ASN A 122 -4.13 12.93 -3.50
N ARG A 123 -3.42 13.22 -4.59
CA ARG A 123 -1.97 12.98 -4.72
C ARG A 123 -1.10 14.00 -3.98
N LEU A 124 -1.67 15.12 -3.53
CA LEU A 124 -0.96 16.20 -2.84
C LEU A 124 -0.93 16.03 -1.33
N THR A 125 -1.69 15.07 -0.79
CA THR A 125 -1.80 14.82 0.65
C THR A 125 -1.42 13.38 0.97
N PRO A 126 -0.85 13.11 2.16
CA PRO A 126 -0.54 11.74 2.55
C PRO A 126 -1.77 10.84 2.52
N CYS A 127 -1.58 9.61 2.01
CA CYS A 127 -2.59 8.57 1.98
C CYS A 127 -2.17 7.44 2.92
N VAL A 128 -3.05 7.05 3.84
CA VAL A 128 -2.84 5.86 4.66
C VAL A 128 -3.21 4.63 3.85
N VAL A 129 -2.37 3.59 3.87
CA VAL A 129 -2.66 2.30 3.24
C VAL A 129 -2.44 1.21 4.27
N HIS A 130 -3.47 0.40 4.52
CA HIS A 130 -3.37 -0.68 5.49
C HIS A 130 -4.09 -1.95 4.99
N CYS A 131 -3.68 -3.06 5.58
CA CYS A 131 -4.42 -4.33 5.52
C CYS A 131 -4.52 -4.85 6.95
N SER A 132 -4.19 -6.12 7.19
CA SER A 132 -4.07 -6.66 8.54
C SER A 132 -2.69 -6.34 9.15
N ALA A 133 -1.62 -6.94 8.62
CA ALA A 133 -0.25 -6.70 9.10
C ALA A 133 0.42 -5.44 8.49
N GLY A 134 -0.17 -4.88 7.43
CA GLY A 134 0.36 -3.66 6.79
C GLY A 134 1.58 -3.87 5.90
N ILE A 135 1.83 -5.09 5.41
CA ILE A 135 3.03 -5.44 4.61
C ILE A 135 2.73 -6.14 3.28
N GLY A 136 1.82 -7.12 3.27
CA GLY A 136 1.49 -7.91 2.08
C GLY A 136 0.72 -7.10 1.03
N ARG A 137 -0.61 -7.08 1.13
CA ARG A 137 -1.49 -6.30 0.23
C ARG A 137 -1.10 -4.82 0.16
N THR A 138 -0.77 -4.24 1.31
CA THR A 138 -0.29 -2.86 1.45
C THR A 138 0.94 -2.59 0.59
N GLY A 139 2.00 -3.39 0.75
CA GLY A 139 3.22 -3.24 -0.05
C GLY A 139 2.97 -3.49 -1.53
N THR A 140 2.09 -4.44 -1.89
CA THR A 140 1.71 -4.71 -3.29
C THR A 140 1.06 -3.49 -3.93
N VAL A 141 0.08 -2.88 -3.26
CA VAL A 141 -0.66 -1.70 -3.76
C VAL A 141 0.26 -0.49 -3.90
N VAL A 142 1.06 -0.19 -2.89
CA VAL A 142 1.99 0.94 -2.92
C VAL A 142 3.07 0.72 -3.97
N GLY A 143 3.59 -0.49 -4.11
CA GLY A 143 4.57 -0.82 -5.15
C GLY A 143 4.00 -0.68 -6.56
N ILE A 144 2.74 -1.09 -6.79
CA ILE A 144 2.06 -0.89 -8.08
C ILE A 144 1.94 0.62 -8.39
N ASP A 145 1.55 1.46 -7.43
CA ASP A 145 1.48 2.91 -7.63
C ASP A 145 2.84 3.51 -8.01
N MET A 146 3.90 3.11 -7.31
CA MET A 146 5.27 3.58 -7.59
C MET A 146 5.69 3.24 -9.03
N VAL A 147 5.48 1.98 -9.44
CA VAL A 147 5.81 1.52 -10.80
C VAL A 147 4.97 2.25 -11.85
N TYR A 148 3.65 2.36 -11.62
CA TYR A 148 2.73 3.04 -12.52
C TYR A 148 3.14 4.50 -12.76
N ARG A 149 3.48 5.23 -11.69
CA ARG A 149 3.90 6.63 -11.77
C ARG A 149 5.21 6.82 -12.51
N ARG A 150 6.15 5.88 -12.34
CA ARG A 150 7.42 5.91 -13.05
C ARG A 150 7.20 5.79 -14.56
N LEU A 151 6.30 4.90 -14.97
CA LEU A 151 5.92 4.74 -16.38
C LEU A 151 5.13 5.95 -16.92
N GLU A 152 4.21 6.53 -16.14
CA GLU A 152 3.46 7.74 -16.54
C GLU A 152 4.39 8.93 -16.84
N ARG A 153 5.54 9.03 -16.15
CA ARG A 153 6.53 10.10 -16.38
C ARG A 153 7.30 9.99 -17.68
N GLY A 154 7.07 8.93 -18.46
CA GLY A 154 7.77 8.73 -19.72
C GLY A 154 9.21 8.24 -19.55
N GLU A 155 9.54 7.65 -18.39
CA GLU A 155 10.73 6.79 -18.25
C GLU A 155 10.49 5.52 -19.08
N LYS A 156 10.63 5.66 -20.41
CA LYS A 156 10.28 4.66 -21.44
C LYS A 156 11.45 3.73 -21.78
N ASP A 157 12.67 4.08 -21.37
CA ASP A 157 13.88 3.27 -21.55
C ASP A 157 14.10 2.27 -20.40
N VAL A 158 13.03 1.57 -20.03
CA VAL A 158 13.16 0.37 -19.20
C VAL A 158 13.27 -0.79 -20.16
N SER A 159 14.49 -1.13 -20.56
CA SER A 159 14.73 -2.36 -21.32
C SER A 159 14.08 -3.56 -20.60
N GLU A 160 13.69 -4.60 -21.34
CA GLU A 160 13.07 -5.81 -20.75
C GLU A 160 13.85 -6.35 -19.54
N TYR A 161 15.18 -6.28 -19.63
CA TYR A 161 16.11 -6.63 -18.56
C TYR A 161 15.95 -5.73 -17.32
N MET A 162 15.82 -4.42 -17.54
CA MET A 162 15.56 -3.47 -16.47
C MET A 162 14.19 -3.71 -15.84
N ILE A 163 13.15 -4.09 -16.57
CA ILE A 163 11.82 -4.36 -15.98
C ILE A 163 11.85 -5.56 -15.03
N LYS A 164 12.48 -6.66 -15.47
CA LYS A 164 12.62 -7.88 -14.66
C LYS A 164 13.37 -7.61 -13.36
N LYS A 165 14.43 -6.78 -13.42
CA LYS A 165 15.20 -6.36 -12.24
C LYS A 165 14.55 -5.23 -11.45
N TYR A 166 13.74 -4.40 -12.08
CA TYR A 166 13.18 -3.20 -11.47
C TYR A 166 12.17 -3.54 -10.39
N LEU A 167 11.27 -4.51 -10.61
CA LEU A 167 10.35 -4.94 -9.56
C LEU A 167 11.10 -5.55 -8.37
N ALA A 168 12.19 -6.28 -8.60
CA ALA A 168 13.03 -6.79 -7.51
C ALA A 168 13.67 -5.65 -6.72
N TYR A 169 14.28 -4.68 -7.42
CA TYR A 169 14.88 -3.49 -6.81
C TYR A 169 13.85 -2.67 -6.02
N LEU A 170 12.69 -2.41 -6.61
CA LEU A 170 11.58 -1.69 -5.98
C LEU A 170 11.07 -2.40 -4.72
N VAL A 171 10.96 -3.73 -4.74
CA VAL A 171 10.59 -4.49 -3.54
C VAL A 171 11.68 -4.40 -2.47
N THR A 172 12.96 -4.40 -2.86
CA THR A 172 14.06 -4.13 -1.92
C THR A 172 13.95 -2.75 -1.29
N GLU A 173 13.76 -1.68 -2.09
CA GLU A 173 13.55 -0.32 -1.58
C GLU A 173 12.32 -0.23 -0.67
N LEU A 174 11.21 -0.87 -1.04
CA LEU A 174 10.02 -0.95 -0.20
C LEU A 174 10.30 -1.61 1.14
N ARG A 175 11.14 -2.66 1.16
CA ARG A 175 11.50 -3.39 2.38
C ARG A 175 12.47 -2.63 3.29
N GLU A 176 13.26 -1.70 2.74
CA GLU A 176 14.06 -0.74 3.51
C GLU A 176 13.18 0.30 4.22
N MET A 177 12.02 0.64 3.63
CA MET A 177 11.09 1.59 4.22
C MET A 177 10.02 0.93 5.10
N ARG A 178 9.53 -0.26 4.75
CA ARG A 178 8.57 -1.06 5.52
C ARG A 178 8.96 -2.53 5.46
N HIS A 179 9.47 -3.04 6.58
CA HIS A 179 9.95 -4.41 6.67
C HIS A 179 8.91 -5.43 6.19
N GLY A 180 9.34 -6.42 5.41
CA GLY A 180 8.47 -7.49 4.92
C GLY A 180 7.44 -7.08 3.86
N ALA A 181 7.53 -5.86 3.30
CA ALA A 181 6.68 -5.42 2.21
C ALA A 181 6.67 -6.43 1.04
N VAL A 182 5.48 -6.69 0.48
CA VAL A 182 5.23 -7.75 -0.51
C VAL A 182 5.65 -9.12 0.06
N GLN A 183 4.75 -9.68 0.86
CA GLN A 183 5.02 -10.82 1.74
C GLN A 183 5.03 -12.17 1.01
N MET A 184 4.19 -12.32 -0.02
CA MET A 184 3.99 -13.60 -0.71
C MET A 184 4.45 -13.55 -2.17
N ASP A 185 4.94 -14.67 -2.69
CA ASP A 185 5.37 -14.79 -4.09
C ASP A 185 4.24 -14.48 -5.07
N CYS A 186 3.01 -14.89 -4.75
CA CYS A 186 1.85 -14.59 -5.59
C CYS A 186 1.55 -13.09 -5.68
N GLN A 187 1.88 -12.30 -4.64
CA GLN A 187 1.78 -10.84 -4.66
C GLN A 187 2.84 -10.24 -5.58
N TYR A 188 4.06 -10.74 -5.52
CA TYR A 188 5.13 -10.33 -6.44
C TYR A 188 4.75 -10.63 -7.90
N VAL A 189 4.28 -11.84 -8.20
CA VAL A 189 3.78 -12.21 -9.54
C VAL A 189 2.60 -11.34 -9.98
N TYR A 190 1.70 -10.96 -9.05
CA TYR A 190 0.61 -10.06 -9.35
C TYR A 190 1.10 -8.66 -9.76
N MET A 191 2.14 -8.13 -9.12
CA MET A 191 2.77 -6.87 -9.54
C MET A 191 3.31 -6.95 -10.97
N HIS A 192 3.96 -8.07 -11.34
CA HIS A 192 4.40 -8.32 -12.73
C HIS A 192 3.22 -8.30 -13.71
N ARG A 193 2.12 -9.00 -13.39
CA ARG A 193 0.91 -9.02 -14.24
C ARG A 193 0.31 -7.63 -14.44
N ILE A 194 0.25 -6.82 -13.38
CA ILE A 194 -0.24 -5.44 -13.44
C ILE A 194 0.68 -4.58 -14.31
N LEU A 195 1.99 -4.70 -14.14
CA LEU A 195 2.99 -3.98 -14.92
C LEU A 195 2.84 -4.27 -16.43
N LEU A 196 2.63 -5.52 -16.82
CA LEU A 196 2.38 -5.88 -18.22
C LEU A 196 1.14 -5.19 -18.79
N VAL A 197 0.04 -5.20 -18.04
CA VAL A 197 -1.20 -4.52 -18.45
C VAL A 197 -1.00 -3.00 -18.55
N VAL A 198 -0.27 -2.38 -17.61
CA VAL A 198 0.02 -0.94 -17.65
C VAL A 198 0.89 -0.61 -18.87
N ALA A 199 1.94 -1.39 -19.11
CA ALA A 199 2.82 -1.22 -20.25
C ALA A 199 2.07 -1.34 -21.59
N GLU A 200 1.13 -2.27 -21.68
CA GLU A 200 0.24 -2.43 -22.81
C GLU A 200 -0.59 -1.17 -23.07
N ASN A 201 -1.29 -0.71 -22.03
CA ASN A 201 -2.17 0.45 -22.11
C ASN A 201 -1.40 1.75 -22.43
N LEU A 202 -0.18 1.90 -21.89
CA LEU A 202 0.68 3.06 -22.15
C LEU A 202 1.43 2.96 -23.49
N LYS A 203 1.17 1.92 -24.30
CA LYS A 203 1.85 1.66 -25.58
C LYS A 203 3.37 1.67 -25.43
N VAL A 204 3.89 1.09 -24.35
CA VAL A 204 5.32 0.92 -24.16
C VAL A 204 5.75 -0.28 -25.01
N HIS A 205 5.96 -0.03 -26.31
CA HIS A 205 6.12 -1.06 -27.35
C HIS A 205 7.29 -2.03 -27.09
N SER A 206 8.30 -1.61 -26.34
CA SER A 206 9.44 -2.44 -25.91
C SER A 206 9.05 -3.60 -24.99
N ILE A 207 7.94 -3.49 -24.25
CA ILE A 207 7.49 -4.46 -23.24
C ILE A 207 6.57 -5.52 -23.88
N LEU A 208 5.72 -5.11 -24.82
CA LEU A 208 4.65 -5.94 -25.37
C LEU A 208 5.11 -7.00 -26.37
N THR A 209 6.10 -6.66 -27.20
CA THR A 209 6.51 -7.53 -28.32
C THR A 209 7.31 -8.76 -27.91
N ARG A 210 7.74 -8.87 -26.64
CA ARG A 210 8.67 -9.91 -26.18
C ARG A 210 8.19 -10.80 -25.04
N PHE A 211 7.14 -10.43 -24.32
CA PHE A 211 6.53 -11.28 -23.29
C PHE A 211 5.65 -12.40 -23.88
N LEU A 212 5.09 -12.21 -25.08
CA LEU A 212 4.31 -13.21 -25.82
C LEU A 212 5.17 -14.29 -26.52
N ARG A 213 6.47 -14.37 -26.20
CA ARG A 213 7.41 -15.38 -26.72
C ARG A 213 7.83 -16.43 -25.69
N LEU A 214 7.11 -16.54 -24.57
CA LEU A 214 7.15 -17.66 -23.63
C LEU A 214 5.91 -18.52 -23.83
#